data_AF-A0A5K1FI51-F1
#
_entry.id   AF-A0A5K1FI51-F1
#
_cell.length_a   1.000
_cell.length_b   1.000
_cell.length_c   1.000
_cell.angle_alpha   90.00
_cell.angle_beta   90.00
_cell.angle_gamma   90.00
#
_symmetry.space_group_name_H-M   'P 1'
#
loop_
_entity.id
_entity.type
_entity.pdbx_description
1 polymer ?
#
loop_
_entity_poly.entity_id
_entity_poly.type
_entity_poly.pdbx_seq_one_letter_code
_entity_poly.pdbx_strand_id
1 'polypeptide(L)' 'DVGLWLEEINLGTYRQVFGENGVNGQYLDSLSAFTTEQILRFIRRCHMKWGDFIILCKELRRIK' A
#
# COMPACT_ATOMS: atom_id res chain seq x y z
N ASP A 1 -7.49 -7.71 8.19
CA ASP A 1 -8.22 -6.86 7.22
C ASP A 1 -7.29 -5.74 6.78
N VAL A 2 -7.16 -5.44 5.49
CA VAL A 2 -6.22 -4.41 5.01
C VAL A 2 -6.63 -3.01 5.47
N GLY A 3 -7.93 -2.72 5.55
CA GLY A 3 -8.42 -1.42 5.99
C GLY A 3 -8.08 -1.14 7.44
N LEU A 4 -8.33 -2.10 8.34
CA LEU A 4 -7.94 -1.99 9.75
C LEU A 4 -6.42 -1.85 9.90
N TRP A 5 -5.64 -2.65 9.17
CA TRP A 5 -4.19 -2.57 9.23
C TRP A 5 -3.65 -1.20 8.79
N LEU A 6 -4.25 -0.59 7.76
CA LEU A 6 -3.89 0.77 7.34
C LEU A 6 -4.15 1.79 8.46
N GLU A 7 -5.22 1.66 9.22
CA GLU A 7 -5.51 2.53 10.37
C GLU A 7 -4.42 2.39 11.46
N GLU A 8 -3.98 1.16 11.75
CA GLU A 8 -2.93 0.87 12.75
C GLU A 8 -1.57 1.50 12.39
N ILE A 9 -1.24 1.59 11.09
CA ILE A 9 0.04 2.13 10.62
C ILE A 9 -0.03 3.61 10.19
N ASN A 10 -1.11 4.31 10.58
CA ASN A 10 -1.35 5.72 10.27
C ASN A 10 -1.49 6.02 8.76
N LEU A 11 -1.95 5.03 7.99
CA LEU A 11 -2.28 5.12 6.56
C LEU A 11 -3.80 4.95 6.31
N GLY A 12 -4.63 5.08 7.35
CA GLY A 12 -6.08 4.85 7.28
C GLY A 12 -6.81 5.72 6.26
N THR A 13 -6.27 6.89 5.91
CA THR A 13 -6.80 7.76 4.85
C THR A 13 -6.81 7.09 3.46
N TYR A 14 -5.98 6.06 3.24
CA TYR A 14 -5.95 5.29 2.00
C TYR A 14 -6.94 4.13 1.96
N ARG A 15 -7.66 3.84 3.05
CA ARG A 15 -8.60 2.70 3.15
C ARG A 15 -9.62 2.68 2.01
N GLN A 16 -10.26 3.82 1.75
CA GLN A 16 -11.25 3.93 0.67
C GLN A 16 -10.60 3.69 -0.70
N VAL A 17 -9.49 4.36 -0.99
CA VAL A 17 -8.79 4.26 -2.28
C VAL A 17 -8.24 2.86 -2.53
N PHE A 18 -7.76 2.17 -1.50
CA PHE A 18 -7.33 0.78 -1.61
C PHE A 18 -8.52 -0.14 -1.93
N GLY A 19 -9.67 0.08 -1.27
CA GLY A 19 -10.90 -0.64 -1.57
C GLY A 19 -11.37 -0.44 -3.03
N GLU A 20 -11.45 0.80 -3.49
CA GLU A 20 -11.83 1.15 -4.87
C GLU A 20 -10.86 0.59 -5.92
N ASN A 21 -9.57 0.49 -5.58
CA ASN A 21 -8.56 -0.06 -6.48
C ASN A 21 -8.33 -1.58 -6.35
N GLY A 22 -9.05 -2.27 -5.46
CA GLY A 22 -8.91 -3.70 -5.24
C GLY A 22 -7.58 -4.10 -4.59
N VAL A 23 -6.95 -3.19 -3.84
CA VAL A 23 -5.69 -3.43 -3.13
C VAL A 23 -5.99 -4.23 -1.86
N ASN A 24 -5.79 -5.54 -1.94
CA ASN A 24 -5.96 -6.48 -0.84
C ASN A 24 -4.60 -7.03 -0.36
N GLY A 25 -4.61 -7.95 0.61
CA GLY A 25 -3.38 -8.54 1.16
C GLY A 25 -2.51 -9.21 0.10
N GLN A 26 -3.12 -9.98 -0.82
CA GLN A 26 -2.40 -10.63 -1.91
C GLN A 26 -1.74 -9.63 -2.87
N TYR A 27 -2.41 -8.50 -3.15
CA TYR A 27 -1.82 -7.41 -3.92
C TYR A 27 -0.60 -6.82 -3.19
N LEU A 28 -0.73 -6.54 -1.89
CA LEU A 28 0.36 -6.00 -1.07
C LEU A 28 1.54 -6.99 -0.93
N ASP A 29 1.27 -8.30 -0.94
CA ASP A 29 2.34 -9.31 -0.94
C ASP A 29 3.15 -9.28 -2.24
N SER A 30 2.49 -9.01 -3.37
CA SER A 30 3.14 -8.90 -4.68
C SER A 30 3.99 -7.64 -4.83
N LEU A 31 3.77 -6.63 -3.96
CA LEU A 31 4.42 -5.33 -4.00
C LEU A 31 5.95 -5.42 -3.82
N SER A 32 6.45 -6.46 -3.14
CA SER A 32 7.90 -6.72 -3.02
C SER A 32 8.57 -7.13 -4.34
N ALA A 33 7.80 -7.57 -5.33
CA ALA A 33 8.29 -7.94 -6.66
C ALA A 33 8.02 -6.85 -7.71
N PHE A 34 7.49 -5.69 -7.31
CA PHE A 34 7.18 -4.63 -8.27
C PHE A 34 8.45 -4.04 -8.86
N THR A 35 8.42 -3.83 -10.17
CA THR A 35 9.39 -2.97 -10.85
C THR A 35 9.16 -1.52 -10.46
N THR A 36 10.15 -0.65 -10.70
CA THR A 36 10.01 0.80 -10.51
C THR A 36 8.78 1.36 -11.22
N GLU A 37 8.46 0.88 -12.42
CA GLU A 37 7.29 1.33 -13.16
C GLU A 37 5.99 0.93 -12.45
N GLN A 38 5.90 -0.31 -11.96
CA GLN A 38 4.73 -0.78 -11.21
C GLN A 38 4.56 -0.01 -9.90
N ILE A 39 5.65 0.33 -9.22
CA ILE A 39 5.64 1.21 -8.05
C ILE A 39 5.07 2.58 -8.43
N LEU A 40 5.57 3.22 -9.48
CA LEU A 40 5.10 4.53 -9.92
C LEU A 40 3.62 4.51 -10.33
N ARG A 41 3.18 3.46 -11.02
CA ARG A 41 1.76 3.26 -11.38
C ARG A 41 0.89 3.09 -10.15
N PHE A 42 1.33 2.30 -9.17
CA PHE A 42 0.63 2.11 -7.90
C PHE A 42 0.48 3.42 -7.12
N ILE A 43 1.57 4.16 -6.94
CA ILE A 43 1.59 5.43 -6.21
C ILE A 43 0.62 6.42 -6.86
N ARG A 44 0.64 6.54 -8.20
CA ARG A 44 -0.30 7.40 -8.94
C ARG A 44 -1.75 6.94 -8.79
N ARG A 45 -2.01 5.64 -8.96
CA ARG A 45 -3.36 5.06 -8.88
C ARG A 45 -3.99 5.21 -7.49
N CYS A 46 -3.18 5.09 -6.45
CA CYS A 46 -3.64 5.24 -5.06
C CYS A 46 -3.53 6.69 -4.55
N HIS A 47 -3.11 7.64 -5.39
CA HIS A 47 -2.81 9.02 -5.01
C HIS A 47 -1.92 9.11 -3.76
N MET A 48 -1.01 8.15 -3.60
CA MET A 48 -0.22 7.98 -2.39
C MET A 48 0.98 8.92 -2.39
N LYS A 49 1.25 9.56 -1.25
CA LYS A 49 2.48 10.34 -1.09
C LYS A 49 3.67 9.40 -1.05
N TRP A 50 4.81 9.84 -1.59
CA TRP A 50 6.03 9.06 -1.57
C TRP A 50 6.46 8.68 -0.13
N GLY A 51 6.35 9.61 0.83
CA GLY A 51 6.65 9.33 2.24
C GLY A 51 5.78 8.21 2.84
N ASP A 52 4.48 8.23 2.55
CA ASP A 52 3.52 7.21 3.01
C ASP A 52 3.79 5.86 2.34
N PHE A 53 4.19 5.85 1.07
CA PHE A 53 4.63 4.64 0.38
C PHE A 53 5.87 4.00 1.03
N ILE A 54 6.81 4.82 1.51
CA ILE A 54 7.97 4.31 2.25
C ILE A 54 7.55 3.70 3.59
N ILE A 55 6.58 4.29 4.29
CA ILE A 55 6.00 3.71 5.52
C ILE A 55 5.34 2.37 5.21
N LEU A 56 4.49 2.31 4.19
CA LEU A 56 3.85 1.08 3.73
C LEU A 56 4.87 -0.03 3.47
N CYS A 57 5.93 0.27 2.70
CA CYS A 57 7.01 -0.69 2.43
C CYS A 57 7.75 -1.15 3.68
N LYS A 58 7.94 -0.28 4.68
CA LYS A 58 8.59 -0.64 5.96
C LYS A 58 7.72 -1.57 6.77
N GLU A 59 6.43 -1.29 6.88
CA GLU A 59 5.50 -2.11 7.66
C GLU A 59 5.26 -3.47 6.98
N LEU A 60 5.15 -3.54 5.64
CA LEU A 60 5.08 -4.81 4.91
C LEU A 60 6.29 -5.72 5.18
N ARG A 61 7.49 -5.15 5.35
CA ARG A 61 8.71 -5.90 5.71
C ARG A 61 8.74 -6.40 7.16
N ARG A 62 7.90 -5.88 8.05
CA ARG A 62 7.83 -6.34 9.45
C ARG A 62 6.90 -7.54 9.64
N ILE A 63 5.97 -7.73 8.72
CA ILE A 63 4.92 -8.75 8.81
C ILE A 63 5.32 -10.00 7.99
N LYS A 64 6.22 -9.83 7.00
CA LYS A 64 6.93 -10.93 6.34
C LYS A 64 8.11 -11.39 7.17
#